data_AF-A0A4R7RR87-F1
#
_entry.id   AF-A0A4R7RR87-F1
#
_cell.length_a   1.000
_cell.length_b   1.000
_cell.length_c   1.000
_cell.angle_alpha   90.00
_cell.angle_beta   90.00
_cell.angle_gamma   90.00
#
_symmetry.space_group_name_H-M   'P 1'
#
loop_
_entity.id
_entity.type
_entity.pdbx_description
1 polymer ?
#
loop_
_entity_poly.entity_id
_entity_poly.type
_entity_poly.pdbx_seq_one_letter_code
_entity_poly.pdbx_strand_id
1 'polypeptide(L)'
;MTSISLWLESLNHVAVKGTLVLGLALMAGLGLRRVSAARRYPLWMMAVLSTLALPVAVFFLPAWQVLPTMMRSGEFPQNRAATNRVPQPRQKVTVLPREGGDSKANTPIQVELETTVVSPAPAMPFSWVQLQPLVGMVWLGVFGILMARTGYGAWRLRTLAAKCQARSEGEAASVSSMMAKIAMELGIQRQPRLLLGEKDAVPMVWGVFRPHLLLPVGAAEWPADKLRAVLLHELAHLKRRDPLALWAGQIMLAVHWFNPLAWLTLGRMRADQEQACDDTVLRHGIRASDYAQHLLDLSRHAKMGTGLSLCALAMARPGPVEGRVEAVLDGGKDREAAAPGWSMLWAGLALVTALPLAMLQAAPGEPMDEGQDVSNWTPLMPQEKWPMKLSPEDERRWRALKVGGDLAELPQTARDVESGLAGTGFPRAMRVSFTAPKESVRAG
;
A
#
# COMPACT_ATOMS: atom_id res chain seq x y z
N MET A 1 0.61 -25.60 8.25
CA MET A 1 0.43 -24.38 7.42
C MET A 1 -0.34 -23.36 8.26
N THR A 2 0.31 -22.87 9.30
CA THR A 2 -0.33 -22.62 10.60
C THR A 2 0.09 -21.25 11.15
N SER A 3 -0.88 -20.40 11.52
CA SER A 3 -0.80 -19.02 12.06
C SER A 3 -0.04 -17.95 11.26
N ILE A 4 1.19 -18.20 10.80
CA ILE A 4 2.03 -17.18 10.13
C ILE A 4 1.47 -16.77 8.77
N SER A 5 0.92 -17.72 8.00
CA SER A 5 0.32 -17.46 6.68
C SER A 5 -0.93 -16.56 6.79
N LEU A 6 -1.80 -16.84 7.76
CA LEU A 6 -3.01 -16.06 8.04
C LEU A 6 -2.69 -14.61 8.44
N TRP A 7 -1.61 -14.42 9.21
CA TRP A 7 -1.19 -13.10 9.64
C TRP A 7 -0.65 -12.26 8.47
N LEU A 8 0.11 -12.85 7.55
CA LEU A 8 0.62 -12.15 6.37
C LEU A 8 -0.46 -11.82 5.34
N GLU A 9 -1.42 -12.72 5.15
CA GLU A 9 -2.61 -12.43 4.32
C GLU A 9 -3.37 -11.23 4.90
N SER A 10 -3.57 -11.21 6.22
CA SER A 10 -4.20 -10.09 6.92
C SER A 10 -3.43 -8.78 6.73
N LEU A 11 -2.10 -8.80 6.87
CA LEU A 11 -1.24 -7.63 6.62
C LEU A 11 -1.35 -7.13 5.18
N ASN A 12 -1.38 -8.02 4.20
CA ASN A 12 -1.51 -7.64 2.80
C ASN A 12 -2.87 -6.98 2.52
N HIS A 13 -3.95 -7.54 3.06
CA HIS A 13 -5.28 -6.93 2.96
C HIS A 13 -5.32 -5.54 3.59
N VAL A 14 -4.76 -5.37 4.79
CA VAL A 14 -4.65 -4.08 5.47
C VAL A 14 -3.80 -3.10 4.65
N ALA A 15 -2.68 -3.55 4.08
CA ALA A 15 -1.78 -2.74 3.28
C ALA A 15 -2.47 -2.18 2.03
N VAL A 16 -3.13 -3.05 1.25
CA VAL A 16 -3.82 -2.66 0.02
C VAL A 16 -5.01 -1.75 0.33
N LYS A 17 -5.88 -2.14 1.27
CA LYS A 17 -7.07 -1.35 1.65
C LYS A 17 -6.67 0.02 2.23
N GLY A 18 -5.64 0.05 3.09
CA GLY A 18 -5.11 1.30 3.64
C GLY A 18 -4.55 2.21 2.54
N THR A 19 -3.86 1.65 1.54
CA THR A 19 -3.35 2.42 0.39
C THR A 19 -4.48 3.06 -0.42
N LEU A 20 -5.58 2.34 -0.63
CA LEU A 20 -6.76 2.88 -1.32
C LEU A 20 -7.40 4.04 -0.54
N VAL A 21 -7.60 3.88 0.78
CA VAL A 21 -8.15 4.94 1.64
C VAL A 21 -7.27 6.20 1.61
N LEU A 22 -5.96 6.03 1.76
CA LEU A 22 -5.00 7.15 1.72
C LEU A 22 -4.93 7.79 0.33
N GLY A 23 -5.00 7.00 -0.75
CA GLY A 23 -5.04 7.49 -2.12
C GLY A 23 -6.28 8.35 -2.40
N LEU A 24 -7.46 7.88 -1.99
CA LEU A 24 -8.71 8.64 -2.09
C LEU A 24 -8.64 9.95 -1.30
N ALA A 25 -8.12 9.91 -0.08
CA ALA A 25 -7.95 11.11 0.75
C ALA A 25 -6.98 12.11 0.11
N LEU A 26 -5.87 11.64 -0.47
CA LEU A 26 -4.93 12.49 -1.19
C LEU A 26 -5.59 13.15 -2.41
N MET A 27 -6.34 12.39 -3.22
CA MET A 27 -7.08 12.94 -4.37
C MET A 27 -8.11 13.99 -3.94
N ALA A 28 -8.88 13.72 -2.88
CA ALA A 28 -9.82 14.70 -2.32
C ALA A 28 -9.08 15.96 -1.83
N GLY A 29 -7.94 15.80 -1.15
CA GLY A 29 -7.10 16.92 -0.70
C GLY A 29 -6.52 17.75 -1.84
N LEU A 30 -6.23 17.14 -3.00
CA LEU A 30 -5.82 17.84 -4.23
C LEU A 30 -6.98 18.65 -4.82
N GLY A 31 -8.20 18.09 -4.86
CA GLY A 31 -9.39 18.80 -5.33
C GLY A 31 -9.77 19.99 -4.43
N LEU A 32 -9.51 19.88 -3.13
CA LEU A 32 -9.87 20.89 -2.14
C LEU A 32 -8.77 21.90 -1.85
N ARG A 33 -7.76 22.03 -2.72
CA ARG A 33 -6.62 22.96 -2.53
C ARG A 33 -7.01 24.41 -2.25
N ARG A 34 -8.18 24.85 -2.74
CA ARG A 34 -8.71 26.21 -2.54
C ARG A 34 -9.49 26.41 -1.24
N VAL A 35 -9.88 25.33 -0.58
CA VAL A 35 -10.64 25.37 0.68
C VAL A 35 -9.69 25.64 1.85
N SER A 36 -10.17 26.34 2.88
CA SER A 36 -9.39 26.62 4.10
C SER A 36 -8.76 25.37 4.71
N ALA A 37 -7.55 25.51 5.26
CA ALA A 37 -6.83 24.39 5.88
C ALA A 37 -7.61 23.77 7.05
N ALA A 38 -8.36 24.59 7.79
CA ALA A 38 -9.22 24.14 8.87
C ALA A 38 -10.24 23.09 8.42
N ARG A 39 -10.81 23.21 7.20
CA ARG A 39 -11.81 22.29 6.63
C ARG A 39 -11.19 21.05 5.98
N ARG A 40 -9.96 21.17 5.48
CA ARG A 40 -9.19 20.04 4.95
C ARG A 40 -8.63 19.15 6.06
N TYR A 41 -8.30 19.71 7.21
CA TYR A 41 -7.69 18.95 8.30
C TYR A 41 -8.52 17.71 8.76
N PRO A 42 -9.86 17.80 8.95
CA PRO A 42 -10.67 16.65 9.29
C PRO A 42 -10.63 15.52 8.26
N LEU A 43 -10.47 15.81 6.96
CA LEU A 43 -10.28 14.78 5.93
C LEU A 43 -9.07 13.91 6.24
N TRP A 44 -7.92 14.53 6.53
CA TRP A 44 -6.69 13.80 6.86
C TRP A 44 -6.83 12.99 8.14
N MET A 45 -7.46 13.58 9.17
CA MET A 45 -7.73 12.87 10.42
C MET A 45 -8.58 11.62 10.17
N MET A 46 -9.66 11.75 9.40
CA MET A 46 -10.55 10.62 9.11
C MET A 46 -9.85 9.56 8.25
N ALA A 47 -8.97 9.95 7.32
CA ALA A 47 -8.15 9.00 6.57
C ALA A 47 -7.19 8.21 7.47
N VAL A 48 -6.51 8.89 8.41
CA VAL A 48 -5.62 8.25 9.40
C VAL A 48 -6.42 7.30 10.30
N LEU A 49 -7.53 7.77 10.88
CA LEU A 49 -8.37 6.96 11.76
C LEU A 49 -8.98 5.75 11.05
N SER A 50 -9.46 5.93 9.83
CA SER A 50 -10.02 4.84 9.02
C SER A 50 -8.96 3.80 8.71
N THR A 51 -7.76 4.22 8.32
CA THR A 51 -6.64 3.32 8.04
C THR A 51 -6.24 2.52 9.27
N LEU A 52 -6.22 3.14 10.46
CA LEU A 52 -5.95 2.45 11.74
C LEU A 52 -7.09 1.53 12.18
N ALA A 53 -8.33 1.82 11.79
CA ALA A 53 -9.49 1.00 12.11
C ALA A 53 -9.60 -0.25 11.22
N LEU A 54 -8.99 -0.25 10.02
CA LEU A 54 -9.08 -1.37 9.06
C LEU A 54 -8.70 -2.74 9.64
N PRO A 55 -7.59 -2.93 10.37
CA PRO A 55 -7.22 -4.23 10.93
C PRO A 55 -8.28 -4.77 11.89
N VAL A 56 -8.87 -3.88 12.70
CA VAL A 56 -9.94 -4.21 13.64
C VAL A 56 -11.21 -4.55 12.85
N ALA A 57 -11.58 -3.70 11.89
CA ALA A 57 -12.78 -3.89 11.08
C ALA A 57 -12.77 -5.21 10.28
N VAL A 58 -11.63 -5.59 9.70
CA VAL A 58 -11.50 -6.85 8.95
C VAL A 58 -11.69 -8.08 9.84
N PHE A 59 -11.36 -7.98 11.13
CA PHE A 59 -11.54 -9.08 12.08
C PHE A 59 -12.99 -9.24 12.57
N PHE A 60 -13.73 -8.13 12.69
CA PHE A 60 -15.08 -8.14 13.27
C PHE A 60 -16.24 -8.05 12.26
N LEU A 61 -15.99 -7.61 11.02
CA LEU A 61 -17.04 -7.45 10.02
C LEU A 61 -17.26 -8.71 9.16
N PRO A 62 -18.52 -8.99 8.74
CA PRO A 62 -18.80 -10.11 7.87
C PRO A 62 -18.17 -9.91 6.49
N ALA A 63 -17.59 -10.99 5.95
CA ALA A 63 -16.95 -11.02 4.64
C ALA A 63 -18.01 -10.97 3.53
N TRP A 64 -18.02 -9.91 2.72
CA TRP A 64 -18.80 -9.86 1.49
C TRP A 64 -17.94 -10.34 0.33
N GLN A 65 -18.25 -11.54 -0.16
CA GLN A 65 -17.53 -12.20 -1.24
C GLN A 65 -18.16 -11.82 -2.59
N VAL A 66 -17.65 -10.77 -3.23
CA VAL A 66 -18.26 -10.21 -4.46
C VAL A 66 -17.40 -10.43 -5.71
N LEU A 67 -16.08 -10.66 -5.55
CA LEU A 67 -15.21 -10.88 -6.70
C LEU A 67 -15.07 -12.38 -7.05
N PRO A 68 -15.37 -12.80 -8.30
CA PRO A 68 -15.00 -14.13 -8.79
C PRO A 68 -13.47 -14.27 -8.85
N THR A 69 -12.99 -15.43 -8.42
CA THR A 69 -11.57 -15.76 -8.19
C THR A 69 -10.83 -15.96 -9.52
N MET A 70 -10.70 -14.92 -10.34
CA MET A 70 -10.05 -15.03 -11.66
C MET A 70 -8.53 -15.08 -11.61
N MET A 71 -7.86 -14.76 -10.50
CA MET A 71 -6.40 -14.78 -10.41
C MET A 71 -5.89 -15.04 -9.00
N ARG A 72 -5.79 -16.32 -8.61
CA ARG A 72 -4.79 -16.75 -7.63
C ARG A 72 -3.48 -17.02 -8.38
N SER A 73 -2.83 -15.97 -8.88
CA SER A 73 -1.58 -16.07 -9.67
C SER A 73 -0.35 -16.48 -8.84
N GLY A 74 -0.54 -17.03 -7.64
CA GLY A 74 0.52 -17.57 -6.77
C GLY A 74 0.67 -19.08 -6.84
N GLU A 75 -0.34 -19.78 -7.34
CA GLU A 75 -0.23 -21.19 -7.72
C GLU A 75 0.01 -21.24 -9.23
N PHE A 76 1.22 -20.86 -9.66
CA PHE A 76 1.76 -21.61 -10.79
C PHE A 76 1.61 -23.08 -10.40
N PRO A 77 1.07 -23.96 -11.26
CA PRO A 77 0.99 -25.37 -10.94
C PRO A 77 2.40 -25.80 -10.58
N GLN A 78 2.67 -25.90 -9.27
CA GLN A 78 3.84 -26.59 -8.82
C GLN A 78 3.64 -27.95 -9.43
N ASN A 79 4.62 -28.38 -10.20
CA ASN A 79 4.70 -29.67 -10.84
C ASN A 79 4.75 -30.81 -9.78
N ARG A 80 3.92 -30.76 -8.72
CA ARG A 80 3.66 -31.84 -7.78
C ARG A 80 3.11 -33.06 -8.51
N ALA A 81 2.39 -32.84 -9.62
CA ALA A 81 2.00 -33.91 -10.52
C ALA A 81 3.20 -34.59 -11.23
N ALA A 82 4.38 -33.96 -11.29
CA ALA A 82 5.57 -34.56 -11.87
C ALA A 82 6.48 -35.22 -10.81
N THR A 83 6.45 -34.80 -9.54
CA THR A 83 7.34 -35.35 -8.51
C THR A 83 6.85 -36.65 -7.87
N ASN A 84 5.55 -36.97 -7.96
CA ASN A 84 4.99 -38.24 -7.47
C ASN A 84 4.56 -39.21 -8.57
N ARG A 85 4.76 -38.88 -9.85
CA ARG A 85 4.66 -39.88 -10.91
C ARG A 85 5.93 -40.71 -10.89
N VAL A 86 5.88 -41.84 -10.20
CA VAL A 86 6.70 -43.00 -10.61
C VAL A 86 6.56 -43.09 -12.13
N PRO A 87 7.65 -43.04 -12.92
CA PRO A 87 7.55 -43.17 -14.36
C PRO A 87 6.94 -44.53 -14.63
N GLN A 88 5.63 -44.58 -14.91
CA GLN A 88 5.07 -45.79 -15.46
C GLN A 88 5.65 -45.91 -16.87
N PRO A 89 6.34 -47.02 -17.19
CA PRO A 89 6.87 -47.21 -18.52
C PRO A 89 5.69 -47.18 -19.49
N ARG A 90 5.62 -46.14 -20.33
CA ARG A 90 4.75 -46.14 -21.50
C ARG A 90 5.29 -47.21 -22.44
N GLN A 91 4.76 -48.43 -22.33
CA GLN A 91 4.92 -49.43 -23.38
C GLN A 91 4.20 -48.92 -24.62
N LYS A 92 4.95 -48.38 -25.58
CA LYS A 92 4.48 -48.34 -26.97
C LYS A 92 4.48 -49.78 -27.47
N VAL A 93 3.34 -50.45 -27.34
CA VAL A 93 3.12 -51.71 -28.05
C VAL A 93 2.85 -51.34 -29.51
N THR A 94 3.86 -51.44 -30.35
CA THR A 94 3.67 -51.43 -31.81
C THR A 94 3.09 -52.79 -32.19
N VAL A 95 1.78 -52.86 -32.36
CA VAL A 95 1.14 -54.03 -33.00
C VAL A 95 1.43 -53.93 -34.50
N LEU A 96 2.32 -54.77 -35.02
CA LEU A 96 2.50 -54.91 -36.46
C LEU A 96 1.34 -55.73 -37.05
N PRO A 97 0.86 -55.41 -38.27
CA PRO A 97 -0.10 -56.27 -38.96
C PRO A 97 0.52 -57.63 -39.20
N ARG A 98 -0.18 -58.70 -38.82
CA ARG A 98 0.17 -60.07 -39.17
C ARG A 98 -0.15 -60.26 -40.66
N GLU A 99 0.83 -60.06 -41.53
CA GLU A 99 0.76 -60.60 -42.89
C GLU A 99 1.21 -62.05 -42.87
N GLY A 100 0.37 -62.92 -43.45
CA GLY A 100 0.65 -64.33 -43.61
C GLY A 100 1.74 -64.57 -44.65
N GLY A 101 2.43 -65.70 -44.51
CA GLY A 101 3.36 -66.20 -45.51
C GLY A 101 4.58 -66.86 -44.86
N ASP A 102 4.70 -68.16 -45.08
CA ASP A 102 5.73 -69.05 -44.55
C ASP A 102 7.15 -68.50 -44.67
N SER A 103 7.89 -68.43 -43.56
CA SER A 103 9.36 -68.63 -43.58
C SER A 103 9.92 -68.89 -42.19
N LYS A 104 10.65 -70.01 -42.09
CA LYS A 104 11.44 -70.44 -40.94
C LYS A 104 12.66 -69.52 -40.77
N ALA A 105 12.64 -68.65 -39.76
CA ALA A 105 13.84 -68.10 -39.13
C ALA A 105 13.50 -67.58 -37.73
N ASN A 106 13.65 -68.44 -36.71
CA ASN A 106 13.64 -68.00 -35.32
C ASN A 106 15.00 -67.34 -35.01
N THR A 107 15.10 -66.04 -35.23
CA THR A 107 16.14 -65.22 -34.60
C THR A 107 15.42 -64.26 -33.65
N PRO A 108 15.56 -64.38 -32.33
CA PRO A 108 14.95 -63.42 -31.42
C PRO A 108 15.62 -62.07 -31.62
N ILE A 109 14.89 -61.11 -32.20
CA ILE A 109 15.31 -59.71 -32.28
C ILE A 109 15.35 -59.21 -30.84
N GLN A 110 16.55 -58.94 -30.33
CA GLN A 110 16.74 -58.26 -29.05
C GLN A 110 16.31 -56.81 -29.23
N VAL A 111 15.15 -56.45 -28.70
CA VAL A 111 14.70 -55.07 -28.65
C VAL A 111 15.46 -54.39 -27.51
N GLU A 112 16.53 -53.68 -27.85
CA GLU A 112 17.28 -52.86 -26.89
C GLU A 112 16.40 -51.67 -26.50
N LEU A 113 15.89 -51.72 -25.27
CA LEU A 113 14.98 -50.73 -24.73
C LEU A 113 15.80 -49.52 -24.26
N GLU A 114 16.01 -48.55 -25.13
CA GLU A 114 16.67 -47.30 -24.77
C GLU A 114 15.78 -46.51 -23.81
N THR A 115 15.99 -46.72 -22.51
CA THR A 115 15.28 -46.00 -21.46
C THR A 115 15.95 -44.64 -21.34
N THR A 116 15.45 -43.65 -22.09
CA THR A 116 15.89 -42.26 -21.93
C THR A 116 15.40 -41.78 -20.55
N VAL A 117 16.26 -41.89 -19.54
CA VAL A 117 16.04 -41.26 -18.23
C VAL A 117 16.17 -39.77 -18.44
N VAL A 118 15.04 -39.09 -18.69
CA VAL A 118 14.96 -37.64 -18.68
C VAL A 118 15.26 -37.21 -17.24
N SER A 119 16.50 -36.84 -16.97
CA SER A 119 16.89 -36.27 -15.68
C SER A 119 16.07 -34.99 -15.48
N PRO A 120 15.25 -34.89 -14.42
CA PRO A 120 14.45 -33.70 -14.21
C PRO A 120 15.41 -32.51 -14.08
N ALA A 121 15.20 -31.48 -14.90
CA ALA A 121 15.94 -30.23 -14.78
C ALA A 121 15.83 -29.75 -13.32
N PRO A 122 16.92 -29.25 -12.70
CA PRO A 122 16.90 -28.81 -11.31
C PRO A 122 15.86 -27.69 -11.16
N ALA A 123 14.69 -28.05 -10.64
CA ALA A 123 13.68 -27.08 -10.25
C ALA A 123 14.26 -26.33 -9.06
N MET A 124 14.66 -25.07 -9.25
CA MET A 124 15.03 -24.20 -8.14
C MET A 124 13.82 -24.16 -7.18
N PRO A 125 13.91 -24.71 -5.95
CA PRO A 125 12.77 -24.91 -5.07
C PRO A 125 12.37 -23.61 -4.35
N PHE A 126 12.64 -22.45 -4.97
CA PHE A 126 12.33 -21.16 -4.40
C PHE A 126 10.81 -20.98 -4.38
N SER A 127 10.26 -20.95 -3.17
CA SER A 127 8.85 -20.66 -2.93
C SER A 127 8.74 -19.40 -2.11
N TRP A 128 7.92 -18.45 -2.56
CA TRP A 128 7.59 -17.23 -1.80
C TRP A 128 7.05 -17.51 -0.40
N VAL A 129 6.51 -18.70 -0.16
CA VAL A 129 6.08 -19.17 1.16
C VAL A 129 7.26 -19.24 2.15
N GLN A 130 8.48 -19.52 1.68
CA GLN A 130 9.68 -19.57 2.53
C GLN A 130 10.12 -18.17 3.01
N LEU A 131 9.76 -17.10 2.29
CA LEU A 131 10.08 -15.71 2.67
C LEU A 131 9.07 -15.11 3.66
N GLN A 132 7.91 -15.74 3.84
CA GLN A 132 6.86 -15.29 4.76
C GLN A 132 7.36 -14.94 6.19
N PRO A 133 8.07 -15.84 6.91
CA PRO A 133 8.55 -15.51 8.25
C PRO A 133 9.55 -14.34 8.25
N LEU A 134 10.41 -14.25 7.24
CA LEU A 134 11.37 -13.16 7.10
C LEU A 134 10.66 -11.81 6.91
N VAL A 135 9.63 -11.76 6.05
CA VAL A 135 8.82 -10.54 5.85
C VAL A 135 8.15 -10.11 7.15
N GLY A 136 7.60 -11.05 7.93
CA GLY A 136 7.00 -10.73 9.22
C GLY A 136 7.98 -10.24 10.27
N MET A 137 9.17 -10.85 10.34
CA MET A 137 10.25 -10.40 11.23
C MET A 137 10.74 -9.00 10.86
N VAL A 138 10.94 -8.71 9.57
CA VAL A 138 11.31 -7.38 9.08
C VAL A 138 10.23 -6.36 9.42
N TRP A 139 8.97 -6.70 9.18
CA TRP A 139 7.85 -5.81 9.50
C TRP A 139 7.79 -5.49 11.00
N LEU A 140 7.86 -6.50 11.87
CA LEU A 140 7.87 -6.33 13.32
C LEU A 140 9.09 -5.55 13.80
N GLY A 141 10.26 -5.81 13.22
CA GLY A 141 11.50 -5.09 13.54
C GLY A 141 11.40 -3.61 13.22
N VAL A 142 10.98 -3.25 12.01
CA VAL A 142 10.82 -1.84 11.61
C VAL A 142 9.72 -1.15 12.42
N PHE A 143 8.57 -1.81 12.59
CA PHE A 143 7.48 -1.31 13.45
C PHE A 143 7.98 -1.03 14.88
N GLY A 144 8.69 -1.99 15.48
CA GLY A 144 9.26 -1.89 16.82
C GLY A 144 10.26 -0.74 16.94
N ILE A 145 11.14 -0.55 15.96
CA ILE A 145 12.09 0.57 15.92
C ILE A 145 11.37 1.91 15.83
N LEU A 146 10.35 2.05 14.97
CA LEU A 146 9.58 3.29 14.82
C LEU A 146 8.79 3.63 16.09
N MET A 147 8.22 2.61 16.75
CA MET A 147 7.52 2.78 18.02
C MET A 147 8.47 3.09 19.17
N ALA A 148 9.62 2.42 19.26
CA ALA A 148 10.65 2.72 20.26
C ALA A 148 11.19 4.14 20.10
N ARG A 149 11.43 4.58 18.86
CA ARG A 149 11.84 5.96 18.53
C ARG A 149 10.79 6.99 18.98
N THR A 150 9.52 6.73 18.72
CA THR A 150 8.40 7.61 19.13
C THR A 150 8.24 7.61 20.66
N GLY A 151 8.33 6.44 21.29
CA GLY A 151 8.29 6.27 22.74
C GLY A 151 9.45 6.97 23.45
N TYR A 152 10.66 6.89 22.89
CA TYR A 152 11.82 7.62 23.38
C TYR A 152 11.62 9.14 23.30
N GLY A 153 11.06 9.65 22.19
CA GLY A 153 10.67 11.05 22.07
C GLY A 153 9.66 11.48 23.13
N ALA A 154 8.65 10.66 23.40
CA ALA A 154 7.66 10.93 24.44
C ALA A 154 8.25 10.89 25.86
N TRP A 155 9.15 9.93 26.12
CA TRP A 155 9.89 9.86 27.38
C TRP A 155 10.77 11.10 27.59
N ARG A 156 11.47 11.58 26.56
CA ARG A 156 12.23 12.82 26.61
C ARG A 156 11.37 14.05 26.89
N LEU A 157 10.16 14.14 26.31
CA LEU A 157 9.22 15.21 26.63
C LEU A 157 8.74 15.14 28.07
N ARG A 158 8.51 13.94 28.59
CA ARG A 158 8.13 13.74 30.00
C ARG A 158 9.24 14.15 30.95
N THR A 159 10.50 13.81 30.65
CA THR A 159 11.64 14.22 31.47
C THR A 159 11.90 15.72 31.39
N LEU A 160 11.72 16.33 30.21
CA LEU A 160 11.75 17.79 30.05
C LEU A 160 10.67 18.47 30.90
N ALA A 161 9.43 17.98 30.83
CA ALA A 161 8.33 18.51 31.63
C ALA A 161 8.64 18.48 33.13
N ALA A 162 9.18 17.37 33.63
CA ALA A 162 9.54 17.23 35.04
C ALA A 162 10.64 18.23 35.47
N LYS A 163 11.64 18.49 34.61
CA LYS A 163 12.73 19.43 34.89
C LYS A 163 12.24 20.89 34.93
N CYS A 164 11.39 21.29 33.98
CA CYS A 164 10.88 22.66 33.91
C CYS A 164 9.93 23.03 35.06
N GLN A 165 9.19 22.05 35.60
CA GLN A 165 8.24 22.29 36.70
C GLN A 165 8.90 22.74 38.01
N ALA A 166 10.18 22.44 38.20
CA ALA A 166 10.92 22.84 39.39
C ALA A 166 11.42 24.31 39.35
N ARG A 167 11.20 25.07 38.26
CA ARG A 167 11.98 26.28 37.96
C ARG A 167 11.21 27.62 37.86
N SER A 168 9.88 27.72 38.03
CA SER A 168 9.16 28.93 37.53
C SER A 168 7.94 29.44 38.31
N GLU A 169 8.08 29.91 39.55
CA GLU A 169 6.92 30.50 40.27
C GLU A 169 6.67 32.00 39.99
N GLY A 170 7.69 32.79 39.60
CA GLY A 170 7.58 34.26 39.44
C GLY A 170 7.15 34.78 38.06
N GLU A 171 7.95 34.55 37.02
CA GLU A 171 7.70 35.03 35.64
C GLU A 171 6.43 34.44 35.01
N ALA A 172 5.98 33.31 35.53
CA ALA A 172 4.84 32.56 35.01
C ALA A 172 3.50 33.30 35.18
N ALA A 173 3.38 34.25 36.12
CA ALA A 173 2.08 34.86 36.47
C ALA A 173 1.49 35.70 35.31
N SER A 174 2.27 36.61 34.72
CA SER A 174 1.81 37.47 33.62
C SER A 174 1.44 36.63 32.38
N VAL A 175 2.32 35.71 31.99
CA VAL A 175 2.11 34.79 30.87
C VAL A 175 0.89 33.90 31.10
N SER A 176 0.73 33.37 32.32
CA SER A 176 -0.44 32.54 32.67
C SER A 176 -1.74 33.33 32.58
N SER A 177 -1.74 34.60 32.97
CA SER A 177 -2.93 35.46 32.86
C SER A 177 -3.34 35.69 31.40
N MET A 178 -2.37 35.93 30.50
CA MET A 178 -2.61 36.08 29.07
C MET A 178 -3.06 34.75 28.44
N MET A 179 -2.40 33.65 28.80
CA MET A 179 -2.77 32.30 28.36
C MET A 179 -4.21 31.97 28.78
N ALA A 180 -4.61 32.32 30.01
CA ALA A 180 -5.97 32.10 30.50
C ALA A 180 -7.01 32.89 29.71
N LYS A 181 -6.73 34.17 29.40
CA LYS A 181 -7.59 35.00 28.55
C LYS A 181 -7.77 34.39 27.15
N ILE A 182 -6.67 34.03 26.50
CA ILE A 182 -6.70 33.43 25.16
C ILE A 182 -7.38 32.05 25.19
N ALA A 183 -7.16 31.25 26.23
CA ALA A 183 -7.84 29.97 26.40
C ALA A 183 -9.37 30.15 26.48
N MET A 184 -9.84 31.20 27.18
CA MET A 184 -11.27 31.55 27.21
C MET A 184 -11.77 32.02 25.83
N GLU A 185 -11.04 32.93 25.16
CA GLU A 185 -11.36 33.40 23.79
C GLU A 185 -11.50 32.22 22.81
N LEU A 186 -10.63 31.22 22.94
CA LEU A 186 -10.63 30.02 22.11
C LEU A 186 -11.63 28.95 22.60
N GLY A 187 -12.27 29.10 23.75
CA GLY A 187 -13.21 28.11 24.30
C GLY A 187 -12.53 26.81 24.77
N ILE A 188 -11.28 26.89 25.22
CA ILE A 188 -10.51 25.75 25.73
C ILE A 188 -10.88 25.52 27.21
N GLN A 189 -11.51 24.39 27.51
CA GLN A 189 -11.96 24.07 28.86
C GLN A 189 -10.84 23.69 29.84
N ARG A 190 -9.76 23.07 29.34
CA ARG A 190 -8.62 22.65 30.16
C ARG A 190 -7.37 23.38 29.71
N GLN A 191 -6.90 24.30 30.54
CA GLN A 191 -5.67 25.03 30.28
C GLN A 191 -4.46 24.08 30.30
N PRO A 192 -3.51 24.24 29.37
CA PRO A 192 -2.28 23.49 29.43
C PRO A 192 -1.44 23.90 30.63
N ARG A 193 -0.60 22.97 31.08
CA ARG A 193 0.44 23.30 32.06
C ARG A 193 1.51 24.12 31.36
N LEU A 194 1.67 25.38 31.77
CA LEU A 194 2.75 26.25 31.33
C LEU A 194 4.09 25.75 31.90
N LEU A 195 5.08 25.65 31.03
CA LEU A 195 6.45 25.29 31.35
C LEU A 195 7.38 26.36 30.78
N LEU A 196 8.37 26.78 31.55
CA LEU A 196 9.44 27.64 31.06
C LEU A 196 10.70 26.80 30.83
N GLY A 197 11.21 26.83 29.60
CA GLY A 197 12.39 26.12 29.13
C GLY A 197 13.64 26.98 29.20
N GLU A 198 14.67 26.55 28.48
CA GLU A 198 15.88 27.34 28.26
C GLU A 198 15.60 28.53 27.33
N LYS A 199 16.54 29.49 27.25
CA LYS A 199 16.36 30.73 26.47
C LYS A 199 16.17 30.46 24.97
N ASP A 200 16.86 29.44 24.46
CA ASP A 200 16.79 29.01 23.05
C ASP A 200 15.67 27.99 22.79
N ALA A 201 14.81 27.73 23.78
CA ALA A 201 13.70 26.81 23.59
C ALA A 201 12.66 27.37 22.62
N VAL A 202 12.19 26.52 21.73
CA VAL A 202 11.11 26.87 20.80
C VAL A 202 9.76 26.68 21.50
N PRO A 203 8.79 27.61 21.33
CA PRO A 203 7.41 27.39 21.72
C PRO A 203 6.89 26.06 21.18
N MET A 204 6.35 25.24 22.07
CA MET A 204 5.83 23.92 21.68
C MET A 204 4.74 23.41 22.61
N VAL A 205 3.86 22.59 22.05
CA VAL A 205 2.80 21.90 22.78
C VAL A 205 2.84 20.39 22.57
N TRP A 206 2.51 19.66 23.64
CA TRP A 206 2.37 18.20 23.59
C TRP A 206 1.42 17.68 24.68
N GLY A 207 1.03 16.41 24.55
CA GLY A 207 0.18 15.71 25.50
C GLY A 207 -1.30 15.74 25.12
N VAL A 208 -1.96 14.59 25.22
CA VAL A 208 -3.38 14.42 24.85
C VAL A 208 -4.30 14.73 26.04
N PHE A 209 -4.10 14.05 27.17
CA PHE A 209 -4.96 14.19 28.35
C PHE A 209 -4.49 15.27 29.33
N ARG A 210 -3.17 15.48 29.38
CA ARG A 210 -2.51 16.52 30.19
C ARG A 210 -1.64 17.34 29.25
N PRO A 211 -2.21 18.35 28.58
CA PRO A 211 -1.48 19.16 27.63
C PRO A 211 -0.46 20.03 28.38
N HIS A 212 0.73 20.15 27.81
CA HIS A 212 1.81 21.01 28.26
C HIS A 212 2.11 22.02 27.17
N LEU A 213 2.41 23.25 27.58
CA LEU A 213 2.85 24.33 26.72
C LEU A 213 4.19 24.82 27.25
N LEU A 214 5.24 24.70 26.44
CA LEU A 214 6.58 25.16 26.77
C LEU A 214 6.86 26.49 26.06
N LEU A 215 7.37 27.46 26.80
CA LEU A 215 7.91 28.71 26.28
C LEU A 215 9.37 28.88 26.73
N PRO A 216 10.20 29.66 26.02
CA PRO A 216 11.53 30.00 26.50
C PRO A 216 11.48 30.86 27.76
N VAL A 217 12.48 30.71 28.64
CA VAL A 217 12.72 31.67 29.74
C VAL A 217 13.04 33.03 29.11
N GLY A 218 12.28 34.07 29.48
CA GLY A 218 12.26 35.37 28.79
C GLY A 218 11.05 35.60 27.87
N ALA A 219 10.16 34.62 27.67
CA ALA A 219 8.91 34.86 26.94
C ALA A 219 8.00 35.90 27.62
N ALA A 220 8.13 36.09 28.94
CA ALA A 220 7.42 37.14 29.69
C ALA A 220 7.86 38.56 29.31
N GLU A 221 9.06 38.72 28.78
CA GLU A 221 9.64 40.02 28.36
C GLU A 221 9.31 40.36 26.90
N TRP A 222 8.66 39.44 26.17
CA TRP A 222 8.29 39.70 24.78
C TRP A 222 7.25 40.82 24.68
N PRO A 223 7.25 41.57 23.56
CA PRO A 223 6.15 42.48 23.25
C PRO A 223 4.81 41.75 23.35
N ALA A 224 3.80 42.43 23.90
CA ALA A 224 2.49 41.81 24.18
C ALA A 224 1.86 41.16 22.94
N ASP A 225 2.01 41.80 21.78
CA ASP A 225 1.50 41.29 20.50
C ASP A 225 2.20 40.00 20.08
N LYS A 226 3.52 39.90 20.28
CA LYS A 226 4.31 38.69 19.99
C LYS A 226 3.89 37.55 20.91
N LEU A 227 3.80 37.81 22.22
CA LEU A 227 3.38 36.80 23.19
C LEU A 227 1.96 36.30 22.89
N ARG A 228 1.04 37.22 22.58
CA ARG A 228 -0.34 36.90 22.20
C ARG A 228 -0.40 36.06 20.94
N ALA A 229 0.36 36.41 19.90
CA ALA A 229 0.39 35.67 18.64
C ALA A 229 0.91 34.23 18.84
N VAL A 230 1.99 34.06 19.61
CA VAL A 230 2.55 32.72 19.93
C VAL A 230 1.55 31.90 20.75
N LEU A 231 0.95 32.47 21.79
CA LEU A 231 -0.02 31.77 22.63
C LEU A 231 -1.27 31.39 21.83
N LEU A 232 -1.78 32.26 20.96
CA LEU A 232 -2.89 31.93 20.05
C LEU A 232 -2.55 30.74 19.15
N HIS A 233 -1.35 30.72 18.57
CA HIS A 233 -0.88 29.63 17.71
C HIS A 233 -0.81 28.30 18.48
N GLU A 234 -0.12 28.28 19.61
CA GLU A 234 0.08 27.08 20.42
C GLU A 234 -1.23 26.56 21.03
N LEU A 235 -2.10 27.45 21.51
CA LEU A 235 -3.41 27.07 22.02
C LEU A 235 -4.36 26.61 20.91
N ALA A 236 -4.22 27.10 19.68
CA ALA A 236 -4.99 26.61 18.54
C ALA A 236 -4.71 25.13 18.22
N HIS A 237 -3.45 24.67 18.36
CA HIS A 237 -3.11 23.24 18.27
C HIS A 237 -3.84 22.41 19.32
N LEU A 238 -3.89 22.90 20.57
CA LEU A 238 -4.57 22.20 21.67
C LEU A 238 -6.09 22.16 21.48
N LYS A 239 -6.70 23.28 21.07
CA LYS A 239 -8.13 23.35 20.75
C LYS A 239 -8.53 22.30 19.71
N ARG A 240 -7.70 22.11 18.68
CA ARG A 240 -7.93 21.15 17.58
C ARG A 240 -7.44 19.73 17.88
N ARG A 241 -6.88 19.49 19.07
CA ARG A 241 -6.32 18.19 19.50
C ARG A 241 -5.23 17.67 18.56
N ASP A 242 -4.42 18.56 18.02
CA ASP A 242 -3.34 18.20 17.10
C ASP A 242 -2.30 17.23 17.69
N PRO A 243 -1.97 17.26 19.00
CA PRO A 243 -1.14 16.22 19.61
C PRO A 243 -1.72 14.81 19.48
N LEU A 244 -3.05 14.64 19.54
CA LEU A 244 -3.70 13.34 19.33
C LEU A 244 -3.55 12.89 17.87
N ALA A 245 -3.78 13.80 16.93
CA ALA A 245 -3.59 13.56 15.50
C ALA A 245 -2.16 13.10 15.19
N LEU A 246 -1.18 13.75 15.83
CA LEU A 246 0.22 13.43 15.69
C LEU A 246 0.48 11.99 16.13
N TRP A 247 0.00 11.57 17.31
CA TRP A 247 0.12 10.20 17.77
C TRP A 247 -0.54 9.19 16.82
N ALA A 248 -1.76 9.46 16.37
CA ALA A 248 -2.46 8.60 15.41
C ALA A 248 -1.66 8.48 14.10
N GLY A 249 -1.15 9.60 13.57
CA GLY A 249 -0.31 9.61 12.37
C GLY A 249 1.00 8.83 12.53
N GLN A 250 1.63 8.86 13.70
CA GLN A 250 2.86 8.09 13.97
C GLN A 250 2.59 6.59 14.08
N ILE A 251 1.47 6.19 14.67
CA ILE A 251 1.05 4.79 14.70
C ILE A 251 0.74 4.31 13.27
N MET A 252 0.01 5.10 12.49
CA MET A 252 -0.27 4.80 11.07
C MET A 252 1.03 4.61 10.29
N LEU A 253 2.00 5.51 10.45
CA LEU A 253 3.31 5.37 9.82
C LEU A 253 4.08 4.14 10.28
N ALA A 254 4.00 3.76 11.55
CA ALA A 254 4.68 2.57 12.01
C ALA A 254 4.07 1.30 11.40
N VAL A 255 2.74 1.25 11.26
CA VAL A 255 2.03 0.12 10.63
C VAL A 255 2.27 0.07 9.12
N HIS A 256 2.24 1.24 8.46
CA HIS A 256 2.33 1.41 7.01
C HIS A 256 3.66 2.05 6.58
N TRP A 257 4.77 1.72 7.24
CA TRP A 257 6.06 2.38 7.02
C TRP A 257 6.56 2.26 5.57
N PHE A 258 6.19 1.17 4.90
CA PHE A 258 6.52 0.91 3.49
C PHE A 258 5.63 1.68 2.51
N ASN A 259 4.52 2.28 2.96
CA ASN A 259 3.55 2.96 2.11
C ASN A 259 3.89 4.45 1.97
N PRO A 260 4.33 4.93 0.79
CA PRO A 260 4.67 6.34 0.57
C PRO A 260 3.46 7.27 0.78
N LEU A 261 2.23 6.81 0.53
CA LEU A 261 1.02 7.62 0.73
C LEU A 261 0.77 7.93 2.21
N ALA A 262 1.22 7.07 3.13
CA ALA A 262 1.12 7.30 4.56
C ALA A 262 2.04 8.45 4.99
N TRP A 263 3.27 8.51 4.44
CA TRP A 263 4.22 9.61 4.65
C TRP A 263 3.70 10.93 4.09
N LEU A 264 3.18 10.91 2.86
CA LEU A 264 2.59 12.09 2.23
C LEU A 264 1.38 12.60 3.02
N THR A 265 0.51 11.69 3.47
CA THR A 265 -0.68 12.04 4.27
C THR A 265 -0.30 12.69 5.59
N LEU A 266 0.68 12.14 6.33
CA LEU A 266 1.14 12.77 7.57
C LEU A 266 1.78 14.13 7.32
N GLY A 267 2.58 14.26 6.25
CA GLY A 267 3.17 15.54 5.85
C GLY A 267 2.11 16.59 5.54
N ARG A 268 1.08 16.21 4.77
CA ARG A 268 -0.01 17.11 4.39
C ARG A 268 -0.92 17.46 5.56
N MET A 269 -1.23 16.50 6.42
CA MET A 269 -1.95 16.74 7.67
C MET A 269 -1.22 17.77 8.53
N ARG A 270 0.10 17.62 8.72
CA ARG A 270 0.91 18.57 9.49
C ARG A 270 0.92 19.96 8.84
N ALA A 271 1.09 20.05 7.52
CA ALA A 271 1.04 21.34 6.82
C ALA A 271 -0.31 22.06 7.02
N ASP A 272 -1.42 21.32 6.94
CA ASP A 272 -2.76 21.87 7.18
C ASP A 272 -2.98 22.23 8.66
N GLN A 273 -2.33 21.54 9.61
CA GLN A 273 -2.34 21.92 11.03
C GLN A 273 -1.67 23.28 11.26
N GLU A 274 -0.46 23.47 10.74
CA GLU A 274 0.28 24.72 10.84
C GLU A 274 -0.51 25.88 10.20
N GLN A 275 -1.02 25.67 8.98
CA GLN A 275 -1.80 26.68 8.29
C GLN A 275 -3.09 27.03 9.06
N ALA A 276 -3.80 26.05 9.63
CA ALA A 276 -5.00 26.31 10.42
C ALA A 276 -4.71 27.07 11.74
N CYS A 277 -3.54 26.86 12.35
CA CYS A 277 -3.09 27.63 13.50
C CYS A 277 -2.74 29.06 13.10
N ASP A 278 -2.00 29.25 11.99
CA ASP A 278 -1.68 30.56 11.43
C ASP A 278 -2.95 31.36 11.09
N ASP A 279 -3.92 30.72 10.42
CA ASP A 279 -5.24 31.31 10.12
C ASP A 279 -6.01 31.69 11.39
N THR A 280 -5.81 30.95 12.50
CA THR A 280 -6.42 31.29 13.78
C THR A 280 -5.81 32.55 14.38
N VAL A 281 -4.49 32.72 14.30
CA VAL A 281 -3.81 33.93 14.79
C VAL A 281 -4.32 35.17 14.04
N LEU A 282 -4.40 35.11 12.71
CA LEU A 282 -4.87 36.22 11.87
C LEU A 282 -6.33 36.57 12.15
N ARG A 283 -7.20 35.56 12.32
CA ARG A 283 -8.63 35.78 12.66
C ARG A 283 -8.85 36.43 14.03
N HIS A 284 -7.88 36.33 14.93
CA HIS A 284 -7.94 36.98 16.26
C HIS A 284 -7.28 38.36 16.27
N GLY A 285 -7.15 39.00 15.10
CA GLY A 285 -6.80 40.41 14.96
C GLY A 285 -5.31 40.72 14.88
N ILE A 286 -4.44 39.72 14.85
CA ILE A 286 -3.00 39.95 14.63
C ILE A 286 -2.77 40.25 13.14
N ARG A 287 -2.10 41.36 12.85
CA ARG A 287 -1.74 41.75 11.49
C ARG A 287 -0.79 40.72 10.86
N ALA A 288 -1.01 40.40 9.58
CA ALA A 288 -0.22 39.40 8.85
C ALA A 288 1.28 39.77 8.79
N SER A 289 1.62 41.04 8.58
CA SER A 289 3.01 41.52 8.56
C SER A 289 3.73 41.27 9.89
N ASP A 290 3.04 41.56 10.98
CA ASP A 290 3.63 41.53 12.32
C ASP A 290 3.81 40.07 12.75
N TYR A 291 2.82 39.23 12.43
CA TYR A 291 2.91 37.80 12.63
C TYR A 291 4.04 37.15 11.80
N ALA A 292 4.19 37.52 10.53
CA ALA A 292 5.28 37.03 9.69
C ALA A 292 6.65 37.39 10.28
N GLN A 293 6.81 38.61 10.81
CA GLN A 293 8.02 39.02 11.50
C GLN A 293 8.26 38.16 12.75
N HIS A 294 7.23 37.91 13.56
CA HIS A 294 7.34 37.04 14.75
C HIS A 294 7.76 35.61 14.38
N LEU A 295 7.23 35.04 13.29
CA LEU A 295 7.63 33.73 12.78
C LEU A 295 9.11 33.69 12.38
N LEU A 296 9.58 34.71 11.65
CA LEU A 296 10.98 34.83 11.26
C LEU A 296 11.89 34.96 12.50
N ASP A 297 11.53 35.80 13.47
CA ASP A 297 12.33 36.00 14.69
C ASP A 297 12.48 34.72 15.52
N LEU A 298 11.39 33.94 15.64
CA LEU A 298 11.39 32.66 16.34
C LEU A 298 12.21 31.61 15.60
N SER A 299 12.14 31.60 14.26
CA SER A 299 12.90 30.64 13.45
C SER A 299 14.41 30.80 13.55
N ARG A 300 14.91 32.04 13.71
CA ARG A 300 16.34 32.34 13.81
C ARG A 300 17.03 31.70 15.01
N HIS A 301 16.29 31.47 16.09
CA HIS A 301 16.81 30.93 17.35
C HIS A 301 16.33 29.51 17.62
N ALA A 302 15.65 28.89 16.65
CA ALA A 302 14.97 27.62 16.86
C ALA A 302 15.94 26.43 16.85
N LYS A 303 16.23 25.89 18.03
CA LYS A 303 16.88 24.58 18.18
C LYS A 303 15.90 23.58 18.77
N MET A 304 15.41 22.65 17.95
CA MET A 304 14.61 21.53 18.44
C MET A 304 15.45 20.26 18.50
N GLY A 305 15.47 19.62 19.67
CA GLY A 305 16.20 18.36 19.87
C GLY A 305 15.69 17.24 18.97
N THR A 306 16.60 16.41 18.47
CA THR A 306 16.31 15.27 17.60
C THR A 306 15.25 14.36 18.22
N GLY A 307 14.18 14.06 17.47
CA GLY A 307 13.11 13.14 17.89
C GLY A 307 11.95 13.80 18.67
N LEU A 308 12.06 15.04 19.13
CA LEU A 308 10.95 15.73 19.81
C LEU A 308 9.80 16.07 18.85
N SER A 309 10.11 16.37 17.59
CA SER A 309 9.10 16.61 16.51
C SER A 309 8.14 15.46 16.28
N LEU A 310 8.49 14.27 16.75
CA LEU A 310 7.65 13.08 16.60
C LEU A 310 6.44 13.12 17.53
N CYS A 311 6.55 13.83 18.65
CA CYS A 311 5.57 13.82 19.74
C CYS A 311 5.17 15.23 20.20
N ALA A 312 5.84 16.27 19.71
CA ALA A 312 5.54 17.68 19.98
C ALA A 312 5.32 18.46 18.68
N LEU A 313 4.42 19.43 18.77
CA LEU A 313 4.20 20.47 17.75
C LEU A 313 4.93 21.70 18.23
N ALA A 314 5.74 22.28 17.36
CA ALA A 314 6.57 23.42 17.69
C ALA A 314 6.37 24.48 16.62
N MET A 315 6.09 25.71 17.03
CA MET A 315 5.82 26.82 16.11
C MET A 315 6.99 27.10 15.17
N ALA A 316 8.24 26.82 15.56
CA ALA A 316 9.40 26.90 14.67
C ALA A 316 10.02 25.51 14.47
N ARG A 317 9.70 24.87 13.34
CA ARG A 317 10.38 23.67 12.85
C ARG A 317 11.40 24.04 11.78
N PRO A 318 12.48 23.25 11.60
CA PRO A 318 13.42 23.40 10.48
C PRO A 318 12.83 23.03 9.09
N GLY A 319 11.53 23.23 8.89
CA GLY A 319 10.87 23.20 7.57
C GLY A 319 10.85 24.59 6.93
N PRO A 320 10.27 24.76 5.73
CA PRO A 320 10.29 26.04 5.03
C PRO A 320 9.35 27.04 5.71
N VAL A 321 9.89 27.79 6.67
CA VAL A 321 9.27 28.97 7.29
C VAL A 321 8.81 29.95 6.20
N GLU A 322 9.55 30.02 5.10
CA GLU A 322 9.21 30.74 3.87
C GLU A 322 7.77 30.46 3.40
N GLY A 323 7.40 29.19 3.23
CA GLY A 323 6.06 28.83 2.75
C GLY A 323 4.94 29.23 3.72
N ARG A 324 5.24 29.33 5.02
CA ARG A 324 4.29 29.84 6.02
C ARG A 324 4.18 31.35 5.98
N VAL A 325 5.30 32.06 5.86
CA VAL A 325 5.33 33.52 5.71
C VAL A 325 4.57 33.94 4.45
N GLU A 326 4.82 33.29 3.32
CA GLU A 326 4.07 33.50 2.07
C GLU A 326 2.58 33.26 2.28
N ALA A 327 2.21 32.15 2.93
CA ALA A 327 0.80 31.83 3.17
C ALA A 327 0.09 32.82 4.11
N VAL A 328 0.79 33.32 5.13
CA VAL A 328 0.27 34.33 6.05
C VAL A 328 0.00 35.65 5.33
N LEU A 329 0.91 36.06 4.45
CA LEU A 329 0.83 37.33 3.70
C LEU A 329 -0.13 37.28 2.50
N ASP A 330 -0.53 36.10 2.04
CA ASP A 330 -1.49 35.94 0.95
C ASP A 330 -2.92 36.34 1.37
N GLY A 331 -3.32 37.56 1.03
CA GLY A 331 -4.64 38.11 1.34
C GLY A 331 -5.82 37.36 0.70
N GLY A 332 -5.60 36.58 -0.36
CA GLY A 332 -6.65 35.91 -1.14
C GLY A 332 -7.09 34.54 -0.61
N LYS A 333 -6.45 34.01 0.44
CA LYS A 333 -6.77 32.68 0.97
C LYS A 333 -8.06 32.67 1.80
N ASP A 334 -8.86 31.62 1.62
CA ASP A 334 -9.95 31.26 2.52
C ASP A 334 -9.37 30.86 3.89
N ARG A 335 -9.73 31.62 4.93
CA ARG A 335 -9.30 31.43 6.32
C ARG A 335 -10.47 31.02 7.22
N GLU A 336 -11.62 30.67 6.66
CA GLU A 336 -12.80 30.36 7.45
C GLU A 336 -12.58 29.16 8.38
N ALA A 337 -13.14 29.26 9.58
CA ALA A 337 -13.12 28.16 10.54
C ALA A 337 -13.86 26.94 9.97
N ALA A 338 -13.44 25.74 10.36
CA ALA A 338 -14.25 24.56 10.12
C ALA A 338 -15.50 24.60 11.02
N ALA A 339 -16.68 24.64 10.39
CA ALA A 339 -17.93 24.36 11.07
C ALA A 339 -17.98 22.87 11.48
N PRO A 340 -18.67 22.51 12.58
CA PRO A 340 -18.79 21.12 13.04
C PRO A 340 -19.28 20.14 11.97
N GLY A 341 -20.12 20.61 11.03
CA GLY A 341 -20.67 19.81 9.93
C GLY A 341 -19.62 19.24 8.98
N TRP A 342 -18.46 19.88 8.82
CA TRP A 342 -17.39 19.36 7.98
C TRP A 342 -16.77 18.09 8.56
N SER A 343 -16.60 18.02 9.89
CA SER A 343 -16.11 16.81 10.55
C SER A 343 -17.09 15.65 10.40
N MET A 344 -18.40 15.93 10.48
CA MET A 344 -19.45 14.93 10.26
C MET A 344 -19.49 14.45 8.80
N LEU A 345 -19.35 15.37 7.85
CA LEU A 345 -19.29 15.04 6.42
C LEU A 345 -18.12 14.09 6.11
N TRP A 346 -16.91 14.41 6.59
CA TRP A 346 -15.75 13.56 6.37
C TRP A 346 -15.84 12.24 7.12
N ALA A 347 -16.41 12.23 8.33
CA ALA A 347 -16.67 10.99 9.06
C ALA A 347 -17.66 10.09 8.31
N GLY A 348 -18.75 10.66 7.79
CA GLY A 348 -19.73 9.95 6.97
C GLY A 348 -19.12 9.40 5.68
N LEU A 349 -18.34 10.21 4.96
CA LEU A 349 -17.67 9.76 3.74
C LEU A 349 -16.61 8.69 4.03
N ALA A 350 -15.83 8.87 5.09
CA ALA A 350 -14.85 7.88 5.52
C ALA A 350 -15.52 6.54 5.87
N LEU A 351 -16.66 6.57 6.57
CA LEU A 351 -17.44 5.37 6.84
C LEU A 351 -17.96 4.70 5.56
N VAL A 352 -18.53 5.48 4.64
CA VAL A 352 -19.06 4.99 3.35
C VAL A 352 -17.97 4.39 2.46
N THR A 353 -16.73 4.87 2.55
CA THR A 353 -15.61 4.33 1.76
C THR A 353 -14.89 3.17 2.45
N ALA A 354 -14.59 3.29 3.75
CA ALA A 354 -13.80 2.33 4.49
C ALA A 354 -14.60 1.06 4.84
N LEU A 355 -15.90 1.17 5.10
CA LEU A 355 -16.74 0.02 5.48
C LEU A 355 -16.89 -0.99 4.33
N PRO A 356 -17.27 -0.60 3.09
CA PRO A 356 -17.33 -1.54 1.98
C PRO A 356 -15.96 -2.14 1.66
N LEU A 357 -14.89 -1.33 1.71
CA LEU A 357 -13.52 -1.82 1.52
C LEU A 357 -13.12 -2.84 2.58
N ALA A 358 -13.51 -2.64 3.84
CA ALA A 358 -13.27 -3.60 4.91
C ALA A 358 -14.04 -4.92 4.67
N MET A 359 -15.30 -4.83 4.25
CA MET A 359 -16.16 -5.98 4.00
C MET A 359 -15.80 -6.75 2.72
N LEU A 360 -15.25 -6.10 1.70
CA LEU A 360 -14.81 -6.75 0.46
C LEU A 360 -13.72 -7.79 0.75
N GLN A 361 -14.05 -9.05 0.51
CA GLN A 361 -13.13 -10.19 0.53
C GLN A 361 -13.21 -10.96 -0.79
N ALA A 362 -12.11 -11.59 -1.20
CA ALA A 362 -12.14 -12.52 -2.33
C ALA A 362 -12.86 -13.80 -1.90
N ALA A 363 -13.72 -14.36 -2.76
CA ALA A 363 -14.34 -15.65 -2.49
C ALA A 363 -13.26 -16.74 -2.34
N PRO A 364 -13.33 -17.65 -1.34
CA PRO A 364 -12.48 -18.81 -1.32
C PRO A 364 -12.76 -19.59 -2.60
N GLY A 365 -11.74 -19.72 -3.45
CA GLY A 365 -11.85 -20.56 -4.63
C GLY A 365 -12.10 -21.99 -4.18
N GLU A 366 -13.15 -22.62 -4.71
CA GLU A 366 -13.25 -24.07 -4.65
C GLU A 366 -11.95 -24.64 -5.23
N PRO A 367 -11.21 -25.50 -4.52
CA PRO A 367 -10.11 -26.21 -5.14
C PRO A 367 -10.69 -26.94 -6.35
N MET A 368 -10.06 -26.75 -7.51
CA MET A 368 -10.40 -27.54 -8.68
C MET A 368 -10.28 -29.00 -8.25
N ASP A 369 -11.38 -29.74 -8.30
CA ASP A 369 -11.45 -31.13 -7.83
C ASP A 369 -10.39 -31.95 -8.57
N GLU A 370 -9.27 -32.26 -7.89
CA GLU A 370 -8.18 -33.09 -8.42
C GLU A 370 -8.65 -34.54 -8.71
N GLY A 371 -9.92 -34.88 -8.40
CA GLY A 371 -10.57 -36.13 -8.74
C GLY A 371 -11.40 -36.12 -10.03
N GLN A 372 -11.57 -34.98 -10.73
CA GLN A 372 -12.19 -35.01 -12.05
C GLN A 372 -11.24 -35.62 -13.07
N ASP A 373 -11.44 -36.92 -13.26
CA ASP A 373 -10.81 -37.75 -14.28
C ASP A 373 -10.81 -37.02 -15.63
N VAL A 374 -9.64 -36.54 -16.04
CA VAL A 374 -9.43 -35.88 -17.33
C VAL A 374 -9.69 -36.82 -18.51
N SER A 375 -9.92 -38.12 -18.24
CA SER A 375 -10.43 -39.08 -19.22
C SER A 375 -11.88 -38.79 -19.64
N ASN A 376 -12.65 -38.06 -18.82
CA ASN A 376 -14.06 -37.72 -19.05
C ASN A 376 -14.30 -36.24 -19.34
N TRP A 377 -13.25 -35.45 -19.59
CA TRP A 377 -13.39 -34.16 -20.27
C TRP A 377 -13.86 -34.41 -21.71
N THR A 378 -15.15 -34.65 -21.88
CA THR A 378 -15.83 -34.39 -23.14
C THR A 378 -15.97 -32.87 -23.21
N PRO A 379 -15.36 -32.20 -24.21
CA PRO A 379 -15.68 -30.81 -24.44
C PRO A 379 -17.19 -30.74 -24.61
N LEU A 380 -17.89 -29.95 -23.79
CA LEU A 380 -19.23 -29.45 -24.12
C LEU A 380 -19.09 -28.47 -25.29
N MET A 381 -18.63 -28.98 -26.43
CA MET A 381 -18.92 -28.43 -27.72
C MET A 381 -20.37 -28.84 -27.99
N PRO A 382 -21.28 -27.89 -28.26
CA PRO A 382 -22.58 -28.24 -28.82
C PRO A 382 -22.34 -29.17 -30.02
N GLN A 383 -22.89 -30.38 -29.95
CA GLN A 383 -22.91 -31.38 -31.04
C GLN A 383 -23.78 -30.90 -32.21
N GLU A 384 -23.77 -29.61 -32.53
CA GLU A 384 -24.47 -29.04 -33.66
C GLU A 384 -23.47 -28.67 -34.75
N LYS A 385 -23.39 -29.59 -35.71
CA LYS A 385 -22.88 -29.40 -37.08
C LYS A 385 -21.36 -29.19 -37.19
N TRP A 386 -20.64 -30.30 -37.28
CA TRP A 386 -19.44 -30.37 -38.11
C TRP A 386 -19.86 -30.79 -39.54
N PRO A 387 -19.91 -29.90 -40.55
CA PRO A 387 -20.32 -30.27 -41.88
C PRO A 387 -19.08 -30.46 -42.75
N MET A 388 -18.31 -31.54 -42.55
CA MET A 388 -17.41 -32.00 -43.60
C MET A 388 -17.34 -33.53 -43.57
N LYS A 389 -18.17 -34.17 -44.39
CA LYS A 389 -17.75 -35.42 -45.01
C LYS A 389 -16.54 -35.06 -45.86
N LEU A 390 -15.35 -35.39 -45.38
CA LEU A 390 -14.14 -35.31 -46.21
C LEU A 390 -14.35 -36.22 -47.43
N SER A 391 -13.94 -35.74 -48.60
CA SER A 391 -13.85 -36.60 -49.78
C SER A 391 -12.94 -37.79 -49.46
N PRO A 392 -13.19 -38.99 -50.01
CA PRO A 392 -12.29 -40.14 -49.85
C PRO A 392 -10.84 -39.83 -50.22
N GLU A 393 -10.58 -38.82 -51.06
CA GLU A 393 -9.24 -38.35 -51.39
C GLU A 393 -8.58 -37.51 -50.30
N ASP A 394 -9.34 -36.64 -49.63
CA ASP A 394 -8.83 -35.81 -48.55
C ASP A 394 -8.54 -36.66 -47.31
N GLU A 395 -9.34 -37.69 -47.08
CA GLU A 395 -9.10 -38.66 -46.01
C GLU A 395 -7.83 -39.50 -46.26
N ARG A 396 -7.56 -39.86 -47.52
CA ARG A 396 -6.29 -40.51 -47.92
C ARG A 396 -5.09 -39.59 -47.75
N ARG A 397 -5.20 -38.32 -48.13
CA ARG A 397 -4.14 -37.30 -47.95
C ARG A 397 -3.84 -37.03 -46.48
N TRP A 398 -4.87 -36.98 -45.64
CA TRP A 398 -4.73 -36.80 -44.20
C TRP A 398 -4.03 -38.00 -43.54
N ARG A 399 -4.32 -39.23 -44.01
CA ARG A 399 -3.60 -40.43 -43.57
C ARG A 399 -2.14 -40.47 -44.04
N ALA A 400 -1.84 -40.00 -45.25
CA ALA A 400 -0.47 -39.91 -45.77
C ALA A 400 0.40 -38.93 -44.95
N LEU A 401 -0.15 -37.78 -44.54
CA LEU A 401 0.52 -36.83 -43.64
C LEU A 401 0.82 -37.39 -42.24
N LYS A 402 0.02 -38.37 -41.78
CA LYS A 402 0.18 -39.01 -40.47
C LYS A 402 1.26 -40.10 -40.46
N VAL A 403 1.65 -40.59 -41.63
CA VAL A 403 2.66 -41.64 -41.84
C VAL A 403 3.88 -41.01 -42.52
N GLY A 404 4.53 -40.05 -41.86
CA GLY A 404 5.93 -39.66 -42.09
C GLY A 404 6.43 -39.51 -43.54
N GLY A 405 5.62 -39.01 -44.47
CA GLY A 405 6.05 -38.71 -45.83
C GLY A 405 6.89 -37.44 -45.91
N ASP A 406 7.96 -37.50 -46.70
CA ASP A 406 8.94 -36.43 -46.87
C ASP A 406 8.31 -35.12 -47.40
N LEU A 407 8.65 -33.99 -46.77
CA LEU A 407 8.00 -32.68 -46.94
C LEU A 407 8.42 -31.94 -48.23
N ALA A 408 9.23 -32.56 -49.09
CA ALA A 408 9.78 -31.94 -50.30
C ALA A 408 8.84 -32.02 -51.53
N GLU A 409 7.79 -32.83 -51.51
CA GLU A 409 6.87 -33.03 -52.65
C GLU A 409 5.46 -32.47 -52.42
N LEU A 410 5.34 -31.28 -51.83
CA LEU A 410 4.04 -30.58 -51.82
C LEU A 410 3.82 -29.82 -53.14
N PRO A 411 2.70 -30.05 -53.87
CA PRO A 411 2.33 -29.21 -55.00
C PRO A 411 2.07 -27.77 -54.54
N GLN A 412 2.31 -26.79 -55.43
CA GLN A 412 2.16 -25.34 -55.19
C GLN A 412 0.84 -24.92 -54.50
N THR A 413 -0.21 -25.73 -54.58
CA THR A 413 -1.50 -25.51 -53.91
C THR A 413 -1.46 -25.51 -52.37
N ALA A 414 -0.43 -26.09 -51.74
CA ALA A 414 -0.28 -26.01 -50.27
C ALA A 414 0.11 -24.60 -49.78
N ARG A 415 0.81 -23.81 -50.62
CA ARG A 415 1.10 -22.40 -50.34
C ARG A 415 -0.14 -21.52 -50.49
N ASP A 416 -1.09 -21.91 -51.34
CA ASP A 416 -2.33 -21.15 -51.54
C ASP A 416 -3.28 -21.26 -50.34
N VAL A 417 -3.27 -22.39 -49.62
CA VAL A 417 -4.06 -22.56 -48.38
C VAL A 417 -3.54 -21.65 -47.25
N GLU A 418 -2.23 -21.44 -47.15
CA GLU A 418 -1.64 -20.45 -46.23
C GLU A 418 -2.04 -19.01 -46.60
N SER A 419 -2.16 -18.70 -47.89
CA SER A 419 -2.58 -17.37 -48.35
C SER A 419 -4.06 -17.07 -48.08
N GLY A 420 -4.93 -18.08 -48.14
CA GLY A 420 -6.37 -17.94 -47.84
C GLY A 420 -6.66 -17.70 -46.35
N LEU A 421 -5.85 -18.26 -45.45
CA LEU A 421 -5.98 -18.09 -44.00
C LEU A 421 -5.44 -16.74 -43.48
N ALA A 422 -4.70 -15.99 -44.30
CA ALA A 422 -4.25 -14.65 -43.96
C ALA A 422 -5.39 -13.60 -43.96
N GLY A 423 -6.51 -13.89 -44.64
CA GLY A 423 -7.68 -13.00 -44.75
C GLY A 423 -8.74 -13.15 -43.65
N THR A 424 -8.66 -14.18 -42.79
CA THR A 424 -9.75 -14.56 -41.89
C THR A 424 -9.58 -14.11 -40.43
N GLY A 425 -8.68 -13.15 -40.16
CA GLY A 425 -8.61 -12.49 -38.84
C GLY A 425 -8.22 -13.39 -37.66
N PHE A 426 -7.49 -14.48 -37.88
CA PHE A 426 -7.01 -15.35 -36.81
C PHE A 426 -5.84 -14.71 -36.02
N PRO A 427 -5.83 -14.78 -34.67
CA PRO A 427 -4.73 -14.26 -33.87
C PRO A 427 -3.43 -15.05 -34.08
N ARG A 428 -2.34 -14.31 -34.30
CA ARG A 428 -0.97 -14.76 -34.63
C ARG A 428 -0.31 -15.69 -33.59
N ALA A 429 -0.95 -15.93 -32.44
CA ALA A 429 -0.40 -16.65 -31.30
C ALA A 429 -0.40 -18.19 -31.43
N MET A 430 -1.04 -18.73 -32.48
CA MET A 430 -1.07 -20.17 -32.77
C MET A 430 -0.24 -20.53 -34.01
N ARG A 431 0.91 -19.85 -34.18
CA ARG A 431 1.87 -20.17 -35.24
C ARG A 431 2.87 -21.18 -34.69
N VAL A 432 2.66 -22.47 -34.98
CA VAL A 432 3.62 -23.52 -34.61
C VAL A 432 4.79 -23.43 -35.59
N SER A 433 5.86 -22.76 -35.17
CA SER A 433 7.12 -22.69 -35.91
C SER A 433 7.87 -24.02 -35.73
N PHE A 434 7.80 -24.91 -36.71
CA PHE A 434 8.69 -26.08 -36.77
C PHE A 434 10.03 -25.64 -37.37
N THR A 435 11.00 -25.28 -36.52
CA THR A 435 12.40 -25.14 -36.92
C THR A 435 13.04 -26.53 -36.98
N ALA A 436 13.43 -26.98 -38.17
CA ALA A 436 14.22 -28.19 -38.36
C ALA A 436 15.62 -28.07 -37.70
N PRO A 437 16.17 -29.13 -37.10
CA PRO A 437 17.53 -29.12 -36.60
C PRO A 437 18.52 -29.19 -37.77
N LYS A 438 19.48 -28.25 -37.81
CA LYS A 438 20.65 -28.34 -38.71
C LYS A 438 21.69 -29.25 -38.06
N GLU A 439 21.88 -30.44 -38.58
CA GLU A 439 23.11 -31.21 -38.36
C GLU A 439 24.08 -31.09 -39.55
N SER A 440 25.26 -30.59 -39.21
CA SER A 440 26.62 -30.80 -39.73
C SER A 440 26.88 -31.00 -41.23
N VAL A 441 27.82 -30.18 -41.74
CA VAL A 441 28.82 -30.65 -42.72
C VAL A 441 30.20 -30.17 -42.27
N ARG A 442 31.06 -31.12 -41.89
CA ARG A 442 32.52 -31.01 -41.98
C ARG A 442 32.90 -31.35 -43.43
N ALA A 443 33.67 -30.50 -44.09
CA ALA A 443 34.66 -30.87 -45.11
C ALA A 443 35.54 -29.65 -45.39
N GLY A 444 36.86 -29.82 -45.25
CA GLY A 444 37.90 -28.80 -45.41
C GLY A 444 39.05 -29.08 -44.47
#